data_AF-A0AAW5VIR5-F1
#
_entry.id   AF-A0AAW5VIR5-F1
#
_cell.length_a   1.000
_cell.length_b   1.000
_cell.length_c   1.000
_cell.angle_alpha   90.00
_cell.angle_beta   90.00
_cell.angle_gamma   90.00
#
_symmetry.space_group_name_H-M   'P 1'
#
loop_
_entity.id
_entity.type
_entity.pdbx_description
1 polymer ?
#
loop_
_entity_poly.entity_id
_entity_poly.type
_entity_poly.pdbx_seq_one_letter_code
_entity_poly.pdbx_strand_id
1 'polypeptide(L)'
;MVDSKPLSELYSVKTIFAILVLYCVFSTKLYSDESKLNVKQIKVLKESFSYLESLEPKRIKIDKSTYNRLSQFESIFKFSFSGKKLSRWIQSRINKYSYGSTGDYIAMYQDGEVLLGRAFFSLNRLDRVLVLLHEARHADGKNYGHVICPENFQFLNPRDWKIHPAGKKGCDSTSDGGYGITAAFLFELGAYGYLNQTEAAHRYNSEISRVIRD
;
A
#
# COMPACT_ATOMS: atom_id res chain seq x y z
N MET A 1 2.20 65.88 6.52
CA MET A 1 2.21 64.73 5.60
C MET A 1 2.71 63.53 6.38
N VAL A 2 1.82 62.60 6.73
CA VAL A 2 2.20 61.31 7.31
C VAL A 2 1.64 60.26 6.36
N ASP A 3 2.53 59.68 5.56
CA ASP A 3 2.23 58.61 4.61
C ASP A 3 1.73 57.38 5.36
N SER A 4 0.45 57.08 5.17
CA SER A 4 -0.15 55.81 5.58
C SER A 4 0.08 54.81 4.44
N LYS A 5 1.15 54.02 4.53
CA LYS A 5 1.30 52.84 3.65
C LYS A 5 0.17 51.84 3.95
N PRO A 6 -0.47 51.26 2.92
CA PRO A 6 -1.63 50.41 3.12
C PRO A 6 -1.19 49.07 3.73
N LEU A 7 -1.76 48.73 4.89
CA LEU A 7 -1.61 47.45 5.59
C LEU A 7 -1.99 46.23 4.73
N SER A 8 -2.66 46.41 3.59
CA SER A 8 -3.08 45.34 2.68
C SER A 8 -1.92 44.68 1.93
N GLU A 9 -0.84 45.40 1.62
CA GLU A 9 0.29 44.84 0.87
C GLU A 9 1.12 43.84 1.71
N LEU A 10 1.24 44.09 3.02
CA LEU A 10 2.05 43.27 3.93
C LEU A 10 1.39 41.92 4.27
N TYR A 11 0.06 41.84 4.28
CA TYR A 11 -0.67 40.58 4.48
C TYR A 11 -0.71 39.72 3.21
N SER A 12 -0.75 40.34 2.03
CA SER A 12 -0.77 39.63 0.74
C SER A 12 0.52 38.85 0.50
N VAL A 13 1.70 39.46 0.73
CA VAL A 13 3.00 38.82 0.50
C VAL A 13 3.24 37.64 1.45
N LYS A 14 2.86 37.75 2.73
CA LYS A 14 3.00 36.64 3.70
C LYS A 14 2.09 35.46 3.39
N THR A 15 0.88 35.74 2.89
CA THR A 15 -0.08 34.69 2.50
C THR A 15 0.40 33.95 1.25
N ILE A 16 0.93 34.68 0.26
CA ILE A 16 1.54 34.08 -0.94
C ILE A 16 2.75 33.22 -0.57
N PHE A 17 3.62 33.70 0.33
CA PHE A 17 4.79 32.94 0.76
C PHE A 17 4.41 31.66 1.51
N ALA A 18 3.39 31.70 2.37
CA ALA A 18 2.87 30.52 3.05
C ALA A 18 2.27 29.49 2.07
N ILE A 19 1.53 29.95 1.05
CA ILE A 19 0.99 29.08 -0.02
C ILE A 19 2.11 28.48 -0.86
N LEU A 20 3.16 29.24 -1.17
CA LEU A 20 4.29 28.79 -1.98
C LEU A 20 5.17 27.79 -1.22
N VAL A 21 5.39 28.01 0.08
CA VAL A 21 6.07 27.06 0.97
C VAL A 21 5.23 25.79 1.14
N LEU A 22 3.91 25.88 1.35
CA LEU A 22 3.05 24.70 1.34
C LEU A 22 3.15 23.97 -0.01
N TYR A 23 3.06 24.68 -1.13
CA TYR A 23 3.15 24.09 -2.46
C TYR A 23 4.49 23.38 -2.68
N CYS A 24 5.61 23.97 -2.24
CA CYS A 24 6.93 23.35 -2.33
C CYS A 24 7.09 22.13 -1.41
N VAL A 25 6.55 22.16 -0.18
CA VAL A 25 6.60 21.02 0.75
C VAL A 25 5.73 19.86 0.22
N PHE A 26 4.57 20.16 -0.38
CA PHE A 26 3.69 19.15 -0.98
C PHE A 26 4.13 18.67 -2.38
N SER A 27 5.06 19.36 -3.04
CA SER A 27 5.51 19.04 -4.41
C SER A 27 6.82 18.28 -4.49
N THR A 28 7.46 17.95 -3.35
CA THR A 28 8.56 16.99 -3.37
C THR A 28 7.99 15.61 -3.72
N LYS A 29 8.22 15.19 -4.95
CA LYS A 29 8.03 13.78 -5.31
C LYS A 29 9.04 12.99 -4.48
N LEU A 30 8.54 12.35 -3.42
CA LEU A 30 9.21 11.27 -2.70
C LEU A 30 9.44 10.15 -3.71
N TYR A 31 10.53 10.24 -4.48
CA TYR A 31 10.96 9.15 -5.32
C TYR A 31 11.86 8.26 -4.48
N SER A 32 11.44 7.03 -4.28
CA SER A 32 12.28 6.01 -3.68
C SER A 32 13.54 5.83 -4.53
N ASP A 33 14.68 5.59 -3.87
CA ASP A 33 15.93 5.25 -4.52
C ASP A 33 15.80 3.90 -5.25
N GLU A 34 15.94 3.93 -6.57
CA GLU A 34 15.87 2.75 -7.46
C GLU A 34 17.26 2.36 -8.02
N SER A 35 18.36 2.97 -7.54
CA SER A 35 19.71 2.81 -8.09
C SER A 35 20.24 1.37 -8.07
N LYS A 36 19.70 0.52 -7.19
CA LYS A 36 20.03 -0.91 -7.08
C LYS A 36 19.18 -1.81 -7.99
N LEU A 37 18.35 -1.25 -8.86
CA LEU A 37 17.56 -1.97 -9.85
C LEU A 37 18.12 -1.74 -11.26
N ASN A 38 18.03 -2.76 -12.11
CA ASN A 38 18.32 -2.59 -13.54
C ASN A 38 17.14 -1.96 -14.30
N VAL A 39 17.37 -1.54 -15.54
CA VAL A 39 16.37 -0.85 -16.38
C VAL A 39 15.05 -1.63 -16.53
N LYS A 40 15.13 -2.96 -16.69
CA LYS A 40 13.93 -3.82 -16.82
C LYS A 40 13.13 -3.87 -15.51
N GLN A 41 13.82 -3.96 -14.37
CA GLN A 41 13.22 -3.99 -13.04
C GLN A 41 12.57 -2.64 -12.70
N ILE A 42 13.25 -1.53 -13.00
CA ILE A 42 12.72 -0.17 -12.86
C ILE A 42 11.43 -0.02 -13.67
N LYS A 43 11.42 -0.49 -14.92
CA LYS A 43 10.22 -0.45 -15.77
C LYS A 43 9.04 -1.19 -15.11
N VAL A 44 9.28 -2.40 -14.61
CA VAL A 44 8.25 -3.22 -13.94
C VAL A 44 7.72 -2.55 -12.67
N LEU A 45 8.60 -1.94 -11.87
CA LEU A 45 8.22 -1.21 -10.66
C LEU A 45 7.33 -0.01 -11.01
N LYS A 46 7.76 0.81 -11.98
CA LYS A 46 6.99 1.97 -12.46
C LYS A 46 5.65 1.59 -13.05
N GLU A 47 5.59 0.51 -13.83
CA GLU A 47 4.33 -0.04 -14.34
C GLU A 47 3.36 -0.44 -13.22
N SER A 48 3.89 -0.93 -12.09
CA SER A 48 3.07 -1.30 -10.93
C SER A 48 2.44 -0.07 -10.27
N PHE A 49 3.21 1.02 -10.11
CA PHE A 49 2.67 2.28 -9.61
C PHE A 49 1.72 2.95 -10.60
N SER A 50 2.04 2.97 -11.90
CA SER A 50 1.12 3.49 -12.92
C SER A 50 -0.19 2.71 -12.97
N TYR A 51 -0.14 1.38 -12.79
CA TYR A 51 -1.34 0.58 -12.64
C TYR A 51 -2.13 0.99 -11.39
N LEU A 52 -1.49 1.05 -10.22
CA LEU A 52 -2.13 1.47 -8.98
C LEU A 52 -2.80 2.86 -9.14
N GLU A 53 -2.11 3.83 -9.70
CA GLU A 53 -2.60 5.19 -9.92
C GLU A 53 -3.78 5.28 -10.91
N SER A 54 -4.04 4.23 -11.68
CA SER A 54 -5.22 4.13 -12.56
C SER A 54 -6.49 3.64 -11.83
N LEU A 55 -6.35 3.19 -10.58
CA LEU A 55 -7.44 2.65 -9.75
C LEU A 55 -8.09 3.78 -8.95
N GLU A 56 -9.04 4.46 -9.54
CA GLU A 56 -9.79 5.55 -8.91
C GLU A 56 -11.25 5.12 -8.63
N PRO A 57 -11.92 5.73 -7.65
CA PRO A 57 -13.26 5.31 -7.27
C PRO A 57 -14.23 5.45 -8.44
N LYS A 58 -15.00 4.39 -8.68
CA LYS A 58 -16.06 4.33 -9.70
C LYS A 58 -17.43 4.25 -9.04
N ARG A 59 -18.47 3.96 -9.82
CA ARG A 59 -19.77 3.55 -9.27
C ARG A 59 -19.63 2.19 -8.57
N ILE A 60 -20.01 2.15 -7.30
CA ILE A 60 -20.10 0.93 -6.49
C ILE A 60 -21.03 -0.09 -7.19
N LYS A 61 -20.58 -1.35 -7.25
CA LYS A 61 -21.20 -2.49 -7.94
C LYS A 61 -21.84 -3.50 -6.98
N ILE A 62 -21.63 -3.34 -5.68
CA ILE A 62 -22.26 -4.13 -4.63
C ILE A 62 -23.37 -3.33 -3.95
N ASP A 63 -24.16 -3.99 -3.11
CA ASP A 63 -25.16 -3.32 -2.29
C ASP A 63 -24.53 -2.24 -1.38
N LYS A 64 -25.17 -1.07 -1.31
CA LYS A 64 -24.65 0.10 -0.59
C LYS A 64 -24.58 -0.13 0.92
N SER A 65 -25.58 -0.82 1.49
CA SER A 65 -25.58 -1.16 2.92
C SER A 65 -24.41 -2.08 3.26
N THR A 66 -24.17 -3.08 2.40
CA THR A 66 -23.03 -3.99 2.49
C THR A 66 -21.70 -3.25 2.40
N TYR A 67 -21.54 -2.35 1.41
CA TYR A 67 -20.32 -1.54 1.28
C TYR A 67 -20.04 -0.71 2.53
N ASN A 68 -21.05 0.05 3.01
CA ASN A 68 -20.90 0.93 4.17
C ASN A 68 -20.57 0.15 5.46
N ARG A 69 -21.08 -1.07 5.59
CA ARG A 69 -20.84 -1.91 6.77
C ARG A 69 -19.49 -2.62 6.74
N LEU A 70 -19.01 -3.02 5.56
CA LEU A 70 -17.85 -3.91 5.43
C LEU A 70 -16.57 -3.21 4.98
N SER A 71 -16.64 -2.06 4.29
CA SER A 71 -15.43 -1.34 3.91
C SER A 71 -14.65 -0.91 5.15
N GLN A 72 -13.35 -1.20 5.16
CA GLN A 72 -12.40 -0.76 6.19
C GLN A 72 -11.35 0.21 5.64
N PHE A 73 -11.39 0.51 4.34
CA PHE A 73 -10.31 1.22 3.65
C PHE A 73 -10.05 2.60 4.27
N GLU A 74 -11.08 3.43 4.39
CA GLU A 74 -10.92 4.79 4.91
C GLU A 74 -10.58 4.81 6.41
N SER A 75 -11.08 3.83 7.17
CA SER A 75 -10.72 3.65 8.57
C SER A 75 -9.23 3.38 8.74
N ILE A 76 -8.65 2.54 7.87
CA ILE A 76 -7.23 2.16 7.92
C ILE A 76 -6.35 3.29 7.39
N PHE A 77 -6.63 3.76 6.18
CA PHE A 77 -5.74 4.68 5.45
C PHE A 77 -5.95 6.16 5.80
N LYS A 78 -7.06 6.49 6.47
CA LYS A 78 -7.49 7.87 6.78
C LYS A 78 -7.69 8.74 5.54
N PHE A 79 -7.96 8.11 4.40
CA PHE A 79 -8.40 8.75 3.17
C PHE A 79 -9.30 7.79 2.37
N SER A 80 -10.26 8.34 1.63
CA SER A 80 -11.12 7.56 0.75
C SER A 80 -10.33 6.91 -0.40
N PHE A 81 -10.79 5.75 -0.88
CA PHE A 81 -10.15 4.97 -1.93
C PHE A 81 -9.68 5.85 -3.11
N SER A 82 -8.38 5.81 -3.37
CA SER A 82 -7.73 6.47 -4.51
C SER A 82 -6.36 5.85 -4.72
N GLY A 83 -6.15 5.31 -5.92
CA GLY A 83 -4.89 4.73 -6.34
C GLY A 83 -3.73 5.70 -6.24
N LYS A 84 -3.93 6.97 -6.60
CA LYS A 84 -2.91 8.02 -6.44
C LYS A 84 -2.53 8.28 -4.99
N LYS A 85 -3.51 8.34 -4.08
CA LYS A 85 -3.22 8.53 -2.64
C LYS A 85 -2.49 7.31 -2.08
N LEU A 86 -2.89 6.11 -2.49
CA LEU A 86 -2.25 4.87 -2.06
C LEU A 86 -0.82 4.74 -2.60
N SER A 87 -0.59 5.12 -3.86
CA SER A 87 0.76 5.20 -4.46
C SER A 87 1.69 6.10 -3.65
N ARG A 88 1.22 7.30 -3.25
CA ARG A 88 1.98 8.20 -2.37
C ARG A 88 2.17 7.64 -0.97
N TRP A 89 1.16 6.96 -0.42
CA TRP A 89 1.23 6.34 0.90
C TRP A 89 2.32 5.24 0.96
N ILE A 90 2.45 4.45 -0.10
CA ILE A 90 3.52 3.45 -0.26
C ILE A 90 4.89 4.15 -0.39
N GLN A 91 4.98 5.15 -1.28
CA GLN A 91 6.24 5.86 -1.54
C GLN A 91 6.73 6.71 -0.35
N SER A 92 5.84 7.13 0.56
CA SER A 92 6.24 7.81 1.80
C SER A 92 6.81 6.87 2.86
N ARG A 93 6.74 5.55 2.65
CA ARG A 93 7.16 4.49 3.60
C ARG A 93 8.35 3.69 3.10
N ILE A 94 8.47 3.55 1.78
CA ILE A 94 9.56 2.86 1.13
C ILE A 94 10.48 3.90 0.50
N ASN A 95 11.65 4.07 1.09
CA ASN A 95 12.65 5.03 0.65
C ASN A 95 13.56 4.46 -0.44
N LYS A 96 13.63 3.13 -0.57
CA LYS A 96 14.56 2.47 -1.49
C LYS A 96 14.07 1.10 -1.93
N TYR A 97 14.39 0.75 -3.17
CA TYR A 97 14.18 -0.58 -3.73
C TYR A 97 15.49 -1.21 -4.16
N SER A 98 15.65 -2.48 -3.83
CA SER A 98 16.79 -3.28 -4.28
C SER A 98 16.34 -4.65 -4.76
N TYR A 99 17.25 -5.37 -5.42
CA TYR A 99 17.00 -6.70 -5.94
C TYR A 99 18.01 -7.68 -5.34
N GLY A 100 17.53 -8.85 -4.90
CA GLY A 100 18.41 -9.89 -4.35
C GLY A 100 17.67 -11.14 -3.90
N SER A 101 18.35 -11.95 -3.10
CA SER A 101 17.77 -13.17 -2.54
C SER A 101 16.90 -12.86 -1.34
N THR A 102 15.63 -13.24 -1.42
CA THR A 102 14.62 -13.08 -0.37
C THR A 102 14.22 -14.42 0.26
N GLY A 103 14.94 -15.51 -0.06
CA GLY A 103 14.58 -16.86 0.37
C GLY A 103 13.20 -17.26 -0.16
N ASP A 104 12.33 -17.72 0.75
CA ASP A 104 10.95 -18.12 0.45
C ASP A 104 9.99 -16.91 0.29
N TYR A 105 10.44 -15.70 0.60
CA TYR A 105 9.61 -14.49 0.51
C TYR A 105 9.70 -13.85 -0.87
N ILE A 106 8.65 -13.12 -1.27
CA ILE A 106 8.62 -12.40 -2.55
C ILE A 106 9.33 -11.06 -2.46
N ALA A 107 9.19 -10.42 -1.31
CA ALA A 107 9.87 -9.18 -0.95
C ALA A 107 10.10 -9.17 0.56
N MET A 108 10.99 -8.30 1.02
CA MET A 108 11.24 -8.07 2.43
C MET A 108 11.48 -6.59 2.68
N TYR A 109 10.71 -6.00 3.59
CA TYR A 109 10.98 -4.68 4.14
C TYR A 109 12.06 -4.73 5.24
N GLN A 110 13.01 -3.81 5.18
CA GLN A 110 13.98 -3.54 6.24
C GLN A 110 14.38 -2.06 6.23
N ASP A 111 14.08 -1.34 7.31
CA ASP A 111 14.56 0.03 7.58
C ASP A 111 14.37 1.02 6.42
N GLY A 112 13.21 0.98 5.76
CA GLY A 112 12.86 1.84 4.63
C GLY A 112 13.34 1.34 3.27
N GLU A 113 14.07 0.23 3.21
CA GLU A 113 14.43 -0.48 1.97
C GLU A 113 13.50 -1.68 1.78
N VAL A 114 13.01 -1.90 0.57
CA VAL A 114 12.36 -3.15 0.17
C VAL A 114 13.26 -3.91 -0.77
N LEU A 115 13.69 -5.10 -0.32
CA LEU A 115 14.41 -6.07 -1.13
C LEU A 115 13.40 -6.89 -1.94
N LEU A 116 13.40 -6.73 -3.26
CA LEU A 116 12.52 -7.44 -4.19
C LEU A 116 13.19 -8.73 -4.67
N GLY A 117 12.51 -9.86 -4.48
CA GLY A 117 12.96 -11.16 -4.97
C GLY A 117 12.68 -11.34 -6.46
N ARG A 118 13.22 -12.42 -7.05
CA ARG A 118 12.97 -12.77 -8.47
C ARG A 118 11.49 -12.94 -8.78
N ALA A 119 10.75 -13.60 -7.88
CA ALA A 119 9.33 -13.90 -8.07
C ALA A 119 8.46 -12.63 -8.22
N PHE A 120 8.83 -11.52 -7.57
CA PHE A 120 8.11 -10.25 -7.68
C PHE A 120 7.96 -9.79 -9.13
N PHE A 121 9.04 -9.88 -9.92
CA PHE A 121 9.05 -9.40 -11.30
C PHE A 121 8.26 -10.29 -12.27
N SER A 122 7.93 -11.52 -11.88
CA SER A 122 7.07 -12.43 -12.63
C SER A 122 5.59 -12.33 -12.26
N LEU A 123 5.25 -11.62 -11.18
CA LEU A 123 3.86 -11.42 -10.78
C LEU A 123 3.11 -10.53 -11.76
N ASN A 124 1.79 -10.74 -11.85
CA ASN A 124 0.91 -9.79 -12.52
C ASN A 124 0.90 -8.44 -11.76
N ARG A 125 0.44 -7.39 -12.44
CA ARG A 125 0.43 -6.02 -11.92
C ARG A 125 -0.31 -5.85 -10.58
N LEU A 126 -1.40 -6.60 -10.35
CA LEU A 126 -2.16 -6.52 -9.10
C LEU A 126 -1.38 -7.14 -7.95
N ASP A 127 -0.84 -8.34 -8.15
CA ASP A 127 -0.08 -9.02 -7.11
C ASP A 127 1.19 -8.25 -6.74
N ARG A 128 1.83 -7.57 -7.69
CA ARG A 128 2.93 -6.63 -7.40
C ARG A 128 2.48 -5.48 -6.49
N VAL A 129 1.32 -4.87 -6.76
CA VAL A 129 0.76 -3.81 -5.91
C VAL A 129 0.44 -4.34 -4.51
N LEU A 130 -0.12 -5.54 -4.38
CA LEU A 130 -0.40 -6.15 -3.09
C LEU A 130 0.89 -6.39 -2.28
N VAL A 131 1.96 -6.86 -2.92
CA VAL A 131 3.29 -6.97 -2.28
C VAL A 131 3.78 -5.61 -1.80
N LEU A 132 3.81 -4.60 -2.68
CA LEU A 132 4.33 -3.28 -2.31
C LEU A 132 3.53 -2.63 -1.17
N LEU A 133 2.20 -2.78 -1.21
CA LEU A 133 1.32 -2.29 -0.17
C LEU A 133 1.60 -2.99 1.17
N HIS A 134 1.72 -4.31 1.15
CA HIS A 134 2.07 -5.12 2.31
C HIS A 134 3.40 -4.70 2.93
N GLU A 135 4.46 -4.66 2.13
CA GLU A 135 5.80 -4.29 2.62
C GLU A 135 5.83 -2.87 3.17
N ALA A 136 5.09 -1.93 2.55
CA ALA A 136 4.99 -0.57 3.06
C ALA A 136 4.37 -0.53 4.47
N ARG A 137 3.45 -1.44 4.83
CA ARG A 137 2.85 -1.47 6.17
C ARG A 137 3.85 -1.75 7.27
N HIS A 138 4.89 -2.55 6.99
CA HIS A 138 5.96 -2.82 7.96
C HIS A 138 6.72 -1.55 8.37
N ALA A 139 6.67 -0.48 7.57
CA ALA A 139 7.26 0.81 7.92
C ALA A 139 6.53 1.56 9.04
N ASP A 140 5.26 1.24 9.31
CA ASP A 140 4.46 1.92 10.34
C ASP A 140 4.83 1.50 11.79
N GLY A 141 5.79 0.58 11.94
CA GLY A 141 6.39 0.21 13.23
C GLY A 141 6.39 -1.29 13.52
N LYS A 142 7.06 -1.66 14.61
CA LYS A 142 7.30 -3.07 14.99
C LYS A 142 6.01 -3.89 15.19
N ASN A 143 4.92 -3.23 15.58
CA ASN A 143 3.61 -3.86 15.79
C ASN A 143 2.97 -4.37 14.49
N TYR A 144 3.45 -3.91 13.34
CA TYR A 144 3.00 -4.37 12.03
C TYR A 144 3.95 -5.39 11.40
N GLY A 145 4.95 -5.88 12.14
CA GLY A 145 5.75 -7.02 11.72
C GLY A 145 4.98 -8.33 11.85
N HIS A 146 5.39 -9.35 11.09
CA HIS A 146 4.76 -10.66 11.20
C HIS A 146 5.04 -11.34 12.55
N VAL A 147 4.04 -12.08 13.02
CA VAL A 147 4.14 -13.01 14.14
C VAL A 147 4.16 -14.45 13.63
N ILE A 148 4.45 -15.38 14.54
CA ILE A 148 4.38 -16.82 14.25
C ILE A 148 2.90 -17.19 14.04
N CYS A 149 2.60 -17.80 12.89
CA CYS A 149 1.29 -18.37 12.64
C CYS A 149 1.06 -19.57 13.59
N PRO A 150 -0.18 -19.78 14.06
CA PRO A 150 -0.53 -20.93 14.91
C PRO A 150 -0.07 -22.27 14.33
N GLU A 151 0.29 -23.23 15.18
CA GLU A 151 0.71 -24.58 14.75
C GLU A 151 -0.38 -25.33 13.96
N ASN A 152 -1.64 -25.02 14.25
CA ASN A 152 -2.80 -25.57 13.55
C ASN A 152 -3.31 -24.66 12.40
N PHE A 153 -2.48 -23.75 11.89
CA PHE A 153 -2.87 -22.84 10.81
C PHE A 153 -3.26 -23.62 9.55
N GLN A 154 -4.51 -23.47 9.11
CA GLN A 154 -5.16 -24.37 8.15
C GLN A 154 -4.94 -23.98 6.68
N PHE A 155 -4.39 -22.81 6.40
CA PHE A 155 -4.32 -22.25 5.05
C PHE A 155 -2.92 -22.36 4.46
N LEU A 156 -2.84 -22.66 3.16
CA LEU A 156 -1.60 -22.57 2.38
C LEU A 156 -1.35 -21.12 1.94
N ASN A 157 -0.11 -20.80 1.57
CA ASN A 157 0.15 -19.52 0.93
C ASN A 157 -0.44 -19.50 -0.48
N PRO A 158 -1.36 -18.57 -0.82
CA PRO A 158 -1.92 -18.45 -2.17
C PRO A 158 -0.87 -18.23 -3.27
N ARG A 159 0.33 -17.75 -2.90
CA ARG A 159 1.42 -17.47 -3.85
C ARG A 159 2.38 -18.64 -4.05
N ASP A 160 2.38 -19.60 -3.14
CA ASP A 160 3.14 -20.85 -3.28
C ASP A 160 2.50 -21.94 -2.42
N TRP A 161 1.87 -22.91 -3.08
CA TRP A 161 1.21 -24.05 -2.42
C TRP A 161 2.18 -24.95 -1.65
N LYS A 162 3.50 -24.79 -1.85
CA LYS A 162 4.53 -25.49 -1.08
C LYS A 162 4.76 -24.85 0.29
N ILE A 163 4.35 -23.59 0.47
CA ILE A 163 4.54 -22.86 1.73
C ILE A 163 3.36 -23.15 2.66
N HIS A 164 3.68 -23.79 3.77
CA HIS A 164 2.80 -24.02 4.91
C HIS A 164 3.16 -23.01 5.99
N PRO A 165 2.31 -22.00 6.26
CA PRO A 165 2.62 -20.92 7.21
C PRO A 165 2.64 -21.37 8.67
N ALA A 166 1.99 -22.49 9.01
CA ALA A 166 1.94 -23.02 10.38
C ALA A 166 3.34 -23.08 11.03
N GLY A 167 3.46 -22.54 12.25
CA GLY A 167 4.73 -22.45 12.99
C GLY A 167 5.77 -21.48 12.40
N LYS A 168 5.47 -20.77 11.30
CA LYS A 168 6.38 -19.82 10.65
C LYS A 168 5.97 -18.38 10.93
N LYS A 169 6.95 -17.48 10.90
CA LYS A 169 6.74 -16.03 11.01
C LYS A 169 6.16 -15.49 9.70
N GLY A 170 4.84 -15.39 9.62
CA GLY A 170 4.17 -15.03 8.37
C GLY A 170 2.70 -14.66 8.51
N CYS A 171 2.22 -14.39 9.72
CA CYS A 171 0.86 -13.95 10.01
C CYS A 171 0.86 -12.55 10.62
N ASP A 172 -0.26 -11.85 10.54
CA ASP A 172 -0.46 -10.57 11.21
C ASP A 172 -1.13 -10.76 12.56
N SER A 173 -0.65 -10.05 13.57
CA SER A 173 -1.28 -9.97 14.90
C SER A 173 -2.29 -8.83 15.04
N THR A 174 -2.42 -7.97 14.03
CA THR A 174 -3.41 -6.88 14.02
C THR A 174 -4.28 -6.96 12.77
N SER A 175 -5.55 -6.55 12.91
CA SER A 175 -6.51 -6.57 11.80
C SER A 175 -6.15 -5.65 10.64
N ASP A 176 -5.26 -4.70 10.88
CA ASP A 176 -4.73 -3.74 9.91
C ASP A 176 -3.22 -3.95 9.67
N GLY A 177 -2.72 -5.18 9.85
CA GLY A 177 -1.38 -5.58 9.41
C GLY A 177 -1.23 -5.62 7.89
N GLY A 178 -0.11 -6.13 7.38
CA GLY A 178 0.18 -6.19 5.93
C GLY A 178 -0.94 -6.85 5.12
N TYR A 179 -1.43 -8.01 5.58
CA TYR A 179 -2.55 -8.74 4.98
C TYR A 179 -3.91 -8.09 5.26
N GLY A 180 -4.05 -7.44 6.42
CA GLY A 180 -5.27 -6.68 6.75
C GLY A 180 -5.52 -5.52 5.76
N ILE A 181 -4.47 -4.76 5.45
CA ILE A 181 -4.59 -3.62 4.55
C ILE A 181 -4.72 -4.04 3.07
N THR A 182 -4.09 -5.15 2.66
CA THR A 182 -4.28 -5.70 1.30
C THR A 182 -5.69 -6.25 1.13
N ALA A 183 -6.26 -6.88 2.16
CA ALA A 183 -7.66 -7.28 2.17
C ALA A 183 -8.60 -6.08 2.00
N ALA A 184 -8.38 -5.01 2.77
CA ALA A 184 -9.18 -3.79 2.64
C ALA A 184 -9.10 -3.18 1.22
N PHE A 185 -7.91 -3.18 0.61
CA PHE A 185 -7.73 -2.75 -0.78
C PHE A 185 -8.46 -3.66 -1.79
N LEU A 186 -8.38 -4.98 -1.64
CA LEU A 186 -9.09 -5.94 -2.50
C LEU A 186 -10.61 -5.81 -2.41
N PHE A 187 -11.13 -5.50 -1.22
CA PHE A 187 -12.55 -5.21 -1.02
C PHE A 187 -12.98 -4.02 -1.90
N GLU A 188 -12.20 -2.94 -1.93
CA GLU A 188 -12.48 -1.78 -2.79
C GLU A 188 -12.46 -2.16 -4.28
N LEU A 189 -11.51 -2.99 -4.72
CA LEU A 189 -11.45 -3.45 -6.10
C LEU A 189 -12.69 -4.27 -6.50
N GLY A 190 -13.18 -5.13 -5.60
CA GLY A 190 -14.45 -5.84 -5.80
C GLY A 190 -15.64 -4.90 -5.80
N ALA A 191 -15.71 -3.99 -4.83
CA ALA A 191 -16.80 -3.03 -4.67
C ALA A 191 -16.94 -2.09 -5.88
N TYR A 192 -15.83 -1.61 -6.45
CA TYR A 192 -15.83 -0.73 -7.63
C TYR A 192 -15.82 -1.48 -8.97
N GLY A 193 -15.80 -2.81 -8.96
CA GLY A 193 -15.86 -3.65 -10.16
C GLY A 193 -14.57 -3.67 -10.98
N TYR A 194 -13.43 -3.44 -10.36
CA TYR A 194 -12.11 -3.70 -10.95
C TYR A 194 -11.77 -5.19 -10.98
N LEU A 195 -12.32 -5.95 -10.04
CA LEU A 195 -12.30 -7.40 -10.01
C LEU A 195 -13.72 -7.94 -10.11
N ASN A 196 -13.86 -9.13 -10.69
CA ASN A 196 -15.12 -9.87 -10.58
C ASN A 196 -15.33 -10.28 -9.11
N GLN A 197 -16.59 -10.43 -8.68
CA GLN A 197 -16.94 -10.64 -7.27
C GLN A 197 -16.33 -11.92 -6.69
N THR A 198 -16.28 -13.00 -7.47
CA THR A 198 -15.71 -14.28 -7.04
C THR A 198 -14.21 -14.17 -6.80
N GLU A 199 -13.48 -13.54 -7.72
CA GLU A 199 -12.04 -13.30 -7.59
C GLU A 199 -11.74 -12.36 -6.42
N ALA A 200 -12.52 -11.29 -6.27
CA ALA A 200 -12.37 -10.37 -5.14
C ALA A 200 -12.57 -11.09 -3.80
N ALA A 201 -13.64 -11.88 -3.67
CA ALA A 201 -13.92 -12.66 -2.46
C ALA A 201 -12.83 -13.69 -2.17
N HIS A 202 -12.39 -14.44 -3.19
CA HIS A 202 -11.32 -15.43 -3.03
C HIS A 202 -10.02 -14.78 -2.54
N ARG A 203 -9.57 -13.70 -3.20
CA ARG A 203 -8.34 -13.00 -2.82
C ARG A 203 -8.47 -12.35 -1.45
N TYR A 204 -9.60 -11.68 -1.16
CA TYR A 204 -9.88 -11.08 0.15
C TYR A 204 -9.80 -12.11 1.28
N ASN A 205 -10.48 -13.25 1.12
CA ASN A 205 -10.48 -14.31 2.14
C ASN A 205 -9.08 -14.90 2.32
N SER A 206 -8.31 -15.01 1.24
CA SER A 206 -6.93 -15.46 1.33
C SER A 206 -6.03 -14.49 2.12
N GLU A 207 -6.22 -13.18 1.97
CA GLU A 207 -5.51 -12.19 2.79
C GLU A 207 -5.94 -12.27 4.27
N ILE A 208 -7.25 -12.19 4.55
CA ILE A 208 -7.79 -12.23 5.92
C ILE A 208 -7.44 -13.54 6.66
N SER A 209 -7.30 -14.65 5.94
CA SER A 209 -6.92 -15.93 6.57
C SER A 209 -5.60 -15.90 7.33
N ARG A 210 -4.70 -14.94 7.00
CA ARG A 210 -3.38 -14.76 7.62
C ARG A 210 -3.37 -13.69 8.73
N VAL A 211 -4.54 -13.14 9.05
CA VAL A 211 -4.74 -12.24 10.18
C VAL A 211 -5.25 -13.09 11.35
N ILE A 212 -4.46 -13.21 12.41
CA ILE A 212 -4.85 -13.95 13.60
C ILE A 212 -5.94 -13.16 14.32
N ARG A 213 -7.01 -13.86 14.72
CA ARG A 213 -8.06 -13.32 15.58
C ARG A 213 -7.91 -14.00 16.93
N ASP A 214 -7.84 -13.21 17.99
CA ASP A 214 -7.89 -13.71 19.37
C ASP A 214 -9.18 -14.48 19.66
#